data_AF-A0A0D9NJL2-F1
#
_entry.id   AF-A0A0D9NJL2-F1
#
_cell.length_a   1.000
_cell.length_b   1.000
_cell.length_c   1.000
_cell.angle_alpha   90.00
_cell.angle_beta   90.00
_cell.angle_gamma   90.00
#
_symmetry.space_group_name_H-M   'P 1'
#
loop_
_entity.id
_entity.type
_entity.pdbx_description
1 polymer ?
#
loop_
_entity_poly.entity_id
_entity_poly.type
_entity_poly.pdbx_seq_one_letter_code
_entity_poly.pdbx_strand_id
1 'polypeptide(L)'
;MDDLPDPVLTDAFNTAVRFAARTYEIVIARWGDKNTLPCLHSLLVFYWFMMDFDVGRQVLEDSLPWEQTALLLNYLLRTSEFTPRLDTPEIPWPEGGKAHPLPEDYAMRGLIYTGTYFPKKWFDDTAIDDDEKYFEPASTVGKRCERILWLGHSIAMKKRQLHWDKQTRKFSIKGGNHNDELEEEPVKLAAPISTSLVDRSRL
;
A
#
# COMPACT_ATOMS: atom_id res chain seq x y z
N MET A 1 19.76 2.89 19.96
CA MET A 1 19.20 1.54 19.74
C MET A 1 20.28 0.83 18.97
N ASP A 2 20.94 -0.09 19.66
CA ASP A 2 22.30 -0.58 19.37
C ASP A 2 22.45 -1.23 17.99
N ASP A 3 23.68 -1.15 17.46
CA ASP A 3 24.22 -1.77 16.25
C ASP A 3 24.05 -3.31 16.27
N LEU A 4 22.83 -3.79 16.08
CA LEU A 4 22.60 -5.16 15.65
C LEU A 4 23.08 -5.27 14.19
N PRO A 5 23.92 -6.27 13.87
CA PRO A 5 24.33 -6.50 12.49
C PRO A 5 23.09 -6.74 11.62
N ASP A 6 23.12 -6.23 10.39
CA ASP A 6 22.03 -6.45 9.44
C ASP A 6 21.72 -7.95 9.36
N PRO A 7 20.43 -8.33 9.42
CA PRO A 7 20.06 -9.73 9.43
C PRO A 7 20.49 -10.38 8.11
N VAL A 8 21.28 -11.46 8.21
CA VAL A 8 21.64 -12.26 7.05
C VAL A 8 20.38 -13.00 6.56
N LEU A 9 19.93 -12.67 5.36
CA LEU A 9 18.75 -13.29 4.75
C LEU A 9 19.08 -14.75 4.40
N THR A 10 18.43 -15.69 5.09
CA THR A 10 18.61 -17.12 4.84
C THR A 10 17.77 -17.58 3.64
N ASP A 11 18.11 -18.74 3.07
CA ASP A 11 17.27 -19.37 2.02
C ASP A 11 15.84 -19.64 2.50
N ALA A 12 15.69 -19.98 3.78
CA ALA A 12 14.39 -20.17 4.42
C ALA A 12 13.58 -18.86 4.43
N PHE A 13 14.23 -17.75 4.80
CA PHE A 13 13.61 -16.43 4.77
C PHE A 13 13.18 -16.02 3.35
N ASN A 14 14.08 -16.11 2.37
CA ASN A 14 13.76 -15.80 0.97
C ASN A 14 12.63 -16.68 0.41
N THR A 15 12.56 -17.94 0.85
CA THR A 15 11.46 -18.84 0.49
C THR A 15 10.15 -18.41 1.14
N ALA A 16 10.15 -18.00 2.41
CA ALA A 16 8.97 -17.48 3.09
C ALA A 16 8.44 -16.20 2.44
N VAL A 17 9.32 -15.27 2.04
CA VAL A 17 8.95 -14.04 1.32
C VAL A 17 8.26 -14.37 0.01
N ARG A 18 8.86 -15.23 -0.82
CA ARG A 18 8.25 -15.67 -2.10
C ARG A 18 6.93 -16.39 -1.89
N PHE A 19 6.82 -17.23 -0.85
CA PHE A 19 5.59 -17.91 -0.51
C PHE A 19 4.48 -16.91 -0.17
N ALA A 20 4.76 -15.95 0.72
CA ALA A 20 3.81 -14.91 1.11
C ALA A 20 3.37 -14.05 -0.09
N ALA A 21 4.30 -13.67 -0.96
CA ALA A 21 4.00 -12.94 -2.20
C ALA A 21 3.08 -13.73 -3.14
N ARG A 22 3.39 -15.01 -3.39
CA ARG A 22 2.54 -15.87 -4.23
C ARG A 22 1.16 -16.13 -3.62
N THR A 23 1.08 -16.30 -2.30
CA THR A 23 -0.21 -16.38 -1.61
C THR A 23 -1.01 -15.09 -1.82
N TYR A 24 -0.38 -13.93 -1.65
CA TYR A 24 -1.03 -12.64 -1.87
C TYR A 24 -1.54 -12.51 -3.31
N GLU A 25 -0.73 -12.85 -4.32
CA GLU A 25 -1.13 -12.86 -5.74
C GLU A 25 -2.36 -13.75 -6.00
N ILE A 26 -2.40 -14.96 -5.44
CA ILE A 26 -3.55 -15.87 -5.60
C ILE A 26 -4.80 -15.29 -4.93
N VAL A 27 -4.65 -14.72 -3.74
CA VAL A 27 -5.75 -14.09 -2.98
C VAL A 27 -6.32 -12.93 -3.76
N ILE A 28 -5.47 -12.01 -4.24
CA ILE A 28 -5.94 -10.86 -5.01
C ILE A 28 -6.47 -11.24 -6.38
N ALA A 29 -6.05 -12.36 -6.98
CA ALA A 29 -6.53 -12.81 -8.30
C ALA A 29 -7.99 -13.31 -8.29
N ARG A 30 -8.55 -13.61 -7.11
CA ARG A 30 -9.96 -13.98 -6.93
C ARG A 30 -10.85 -12.74 -6.83
N TRP A 31 -10.84 -11.94 -7.89
CA TRP A 31 -11.52 -10.63 -7.93
C TRP A 31 -13.02 -10.80 -7.65
N GLY A 32 -13.56 -10.01 -6.72
CA GLY A 32 -14.98 -10.02 -6.35
C GLY A 32 -15.40 -11.16 -5.41
N ASP A 33 -14.51 -12.10 -5.07
CA ASP A 33 -14.78 -13.12 -4.06
C ASP A 33 -14.59 -12.53 -2.65
N LYS A 34 -15.70 -12.23 -1.99
CA LYS A 34 -15.71 -11.60 -0.65
C LYS A 34 -15.04 -12.47 0.43
N ASN A 35 -14.95 -13.78 0.21
CA ASN A 35 -14.35 -14.71 1.17
C ASN A 35 -12.82 -14.57 1.26
N THR A 36 -12.19 -13.86 0.32
CA THR A 36 -10.74 -13.62 0.34
C THR A 36 -10.36 -12.37 1.13
N LEU A 37 -11.32 -11.48 1.41
CA LEU A 37 -11.09 -10.22 2.11
C LEU A 37 -10.49 -10.39 3.52
N PRO A 38 -10.89 -11.36 4.36
CA PRO A 38 -10.24 -11.56 5.67
C PRO A 38 -8.74 -11.87 5.55
N CYS A 39 -8.38 -12.72 4.59
CA CYS A 39 -6.98 -13.09 4.32
C CYS A 39 -6.20 -11.90 3.77
N LEU A 40 -6.76 -11.18 2.80
CA LEU A 40 -6.16 -9.98 2.23
C LEU A 40 -5.94 -8.89 3.29
N HIS A 41 -6.95 -8.64 4.12
CA HIS A 41 -6.86 -7.71 5.24
C HIS A 41 -5.70 -8.10 6.17
N SER A 42 -5.64 -9.36 6.58
CA SER A 42 -4.58 -9.84 7.49
C SER A 42 -3.17 -9.71 6.88
N LEU A 43 -3.01 -10.04 5.60
CA LEU A 43 -1.75 -9.86 4.89
C LEU A 43 -1.36 -8.38 4.81
N LEU A 44 -2.29 -7.50 4.47
CA LEU A 44 -2.02 -6.07 4.38
C LEU A 44 -1.66 -5.45 5.74
N VAL A 45 -2.21 -5.94 6.86
CA VAL A 45 -1.79 -5.49 8.20
C VAL A 45 -0.32 -5.84 8.44
N PHE A 46 0.09 -7.07 8.11
CA PHE A 46 1.48 -7.48 8.22
C PHE A 46 2.40 -6.62 7.35
N TYR A 47 2.05 -6.42 6.07
CA TYR A 47 2.85 -5.57 5.19
C TYR A 47 2.89 -4.12 5.68
N TRP A 48 1.75 -3.55 6.08
CA TRP A 48 1.67 -2.18 6.61
C TRP A 48 2.62 -1.96 7.79
N PHE A 49 2.69 -2.92 8.72
CA PHE A 49 3.64 -2.92 9.84
C PHE A 49 5.08 -3.04 9.36
N MET A 50 5.37 -4.02 8.49
CA MET A 50 6.73 -4.23 7.99
C MET A 50 7.26 -3.06 7.16
N MET A 51 6.36 -2.29 6.53
CA MET A 51 6.71 -1.07 5.80
C MET A 51 7.24 0.04 6.70
N ASP A 52 7.24 -0.09 8.04
CA ASP A 52 7.91 0.86 8.95
C ASP A 52 9.40 0.56 9.17
N PHE A 53 9.87 -0.63 8.80
CA PHE A 53 11.27 -1.05 8.99
C PHE A 53 12.03 -1.02 7.66
N ASP A 54 13.26 -0.49 7.62
CA ASP A 54 14.05 -0.39 6.38
C ASP A 54 14.30 -1.75 5.72
N VAL A 55 14.75 -2.74 6.49
CA VAL A 55 14.98 -4.11 5.99
C VAL A 55 13.68 -4.75 5.51
N GLY A 56 12.60 -4.57 6.29
CA GLY A 56 11.27 -5.08 5.95
C GLY A 56 10.76 -4.50 4.63
N ARG A 57 10.90 -3.19 4.45
CA ARG A 57 10.61 -2.50 3.20
C ARG A 57 11.44 -3.08 2.06
N GLN A 58 12.77 -3.07 2.15
CA GLN A 58 13.65 -3.48 1.06
C GLN A 58 13.33 -4.89 0.54
N VAL A 59 13.04 -5.83 1.44
CA VAL A 59 12.74 -7.22 1.05
C VAL A 59 11.30 -7.37 0.54
N LEU A 60 10.32 -6.83 1.27
CA LEU A 60 8.91 -7.13 1.02
C LEU A 60 8.30 -6.23 -0.04
N GLU A 61 8.78 -5.00 -0.20
CA GLU A 61 8.27 -4.06 -1.18
C GLU A 61 8.41 -4.61 -2.60
N ASP A 62 9.56 -5.17 -2.96
CA ASP A 62 9.77 -5.76 -4.30
C ASP A 62 9.00 -7.08 -4.50
N SER A 63 8.53 -7.69 -3.42
CA SER A 63 7.78 -8.94 -3.47
C SER A 63 6.28 -8.73 -3.78
N LEU A 64 5.76 -7.51 -3.57
CA LEU A 64 4.34 -7.24 -3.67
C LEU A 64 3.91 -6.94 -5.11
N PRO A 65 2.79 -7.53 -5.58
CA PRO A 65 2.21 -7.21 -6.88
C PRO A 65 1.48 -5.85 -6.82
N TRP A 66 2.23 -4.74 -6.86
CA TRP A 66 1.69 -3.40 -6.63
C TRP A 66 0.67 -2.96 -7.66
N GLU A 67 0.83 -3.34 -8.93
CA GLU A 67 -0.11 -3.00 -9.98
C GLU A 67 -1.48 -3.66 -9.73
N GLN A 68 -1.49 -4.96 -9.46
CA GLN A 68 -2.69 -5.73 -9.13
C GLN A 68 -3.30 -5.24 -7.82
N THR A 69 -2.47 -4.84 -6.85
CA THR A 69 -2.92 -4.22 -5.60
C THR A 69 -3.64 -2.90 -5.88
N ALA A 70 -3.08 -2.01 -6.70
CA ALA A 70 -3.71 -0.75 -7.07
C ALA A 70 -5.04 -0.98 -7.82
N LEU A 71 -5.08 -1.94 -8.74
CA LEU A 71 -6.30 -2.32 -9.46
C LEU A 71 -7.40 -2.82 -8.51
N LEU A 72 -7.04 -3.68 -7.56
CA LEU A 72 -7.95 -4.19 -6.54
C LEU A 72 -8.48 -3.06 -5.64
N LEU A 73 -7.60 -2.20 -5.14
CA LEU A 73 -8.01 -1.07 -4.29
C LEU A 73 -8.95 -0.10 -5.05
N ASN A 74 -8.67 0.17 -6.32
CA ASN A 74 -9.55 0.97 -7.17
C ASN A 74 -10.89 0.28 -7.47
N TYR A 75 -10.89 -1.05 -7.60
CA TYR A 75 -12.13 -1.83 -7.72
C TYR A 75 -12.96 -1.67 -6.44
N LEU A 76 -12.36 -1.88 -5.26
CA LEU A 76 -13.04 -1.76 -3.97
C LEU A 76 -13.58 -0.34 -3.74
N LEU A 77 -12.84 0.71 -4.12
CA LEU A 77 -13.32 2.09 -4.08
C LEU A 77 -14.58 2.29 -4.93
N ARG A 78 -14.58 1.75 -6.14
CA ARG A 78 -15.69 1.90 -7.09
C ARG A 78 -16.94 1.13 -6.65
N THR A 79 -16.76 -0.03 -6.02
CA THR A 79 -17.86 -0.89 -5.56
C THR A 79 -18.27 -0.66 -4.11
N SER A 80 -17.64 0.28 -3.42
CA SER A 80 -17.97 0.60 -2.04
C SER A 80 -19.35 1.26 -1.96
N GLU A 81 -20.18 0.81 -1.03
CA GLU A 81 -21.53 1.36 -0.80
C GLU A 81 -21.48 2.75 -0.15
N PHE A 82 -20.37 3.06 0.52
CA PHE A 82 -20.13 4.31 1.23
C PHE A 82 -18.76 4.89 0.85
N THR A 83 -18.57 6.18 1.12
CA THR A 83 -17.26 6.82 0.91
C THR A 83 -16.34 6.42 2.06
N PRO A 84 -15.25 5.66 1.80
CA PRO A 84 -14.40 5.15 2.87
C PRO A 84 -13.55 6.27 3.49
N ARG A 85 -13.31 6.16 4.81
CA ARG A 85 -12.52 7.11 5.58
C ARG A 85 -11.04 6.73 5.53
N LEU A 86 -10.32 7.27 4.56
CA LEU A 86 -8.93 6.87 4.27
C LEU A 86 -7.86 7.65 5.04
N ASP A 87 -8.14 8.92 5.35
CA ASP A 87 -7.16 9.87 5.91
C ASP A 87 -7.41 10.07 7.41
N THR A 88 -7.24 8.98 8.16
CA THR A 88 -7.39 8.96 9.62
C THR A 88 -6.15 8.31 10.25
N PRO A 89 -5.72 8.74 11.46
CA PRO A 89 -4.48 8.26 12.06
C PRO A 89 -4.53 6.79 12.52
N GLU A 90 -5.73 6.25 12.72
CA GLU A 90 -6.01 4.87 13.08
C GLU A 90 -7.16 4.36 12.22
N ILE A 91 -7.42 3.04 12.21
CA ILE A 91 -8.57 2.51 11.48
C ILE A 91 -9.87 3.19 11.95
N PRO A 92 -10.79 3.52 11.02
CA PRO A 92 -11.98 4.28 11.39
C PRO A 92 -12.86 3.55 12.40
N TRP A 93 -13.25 4.26 13.45
CA TRP A 93 -14.23 3.76 14.41
C TRP A 93 -15.60 3.53 13.77
N PRO A 94 -16.34 2.48 14.17
CA PRO A 94 -17.72 2.30 13.73
C PRO A 94 -18.60 3.48 14.15
N GLU A 95 -19.51 3.92 13.27
CA GLU A 95 -20.38 5.08 13.52
C GLU A 95 -21.30 4.90 14.74
N GLY A 96 -21.61 3.66 15.12
CA GLY A 96 -22.39 3.33 16.33
C GLY A 96 -21.63 3.48 17.65
N GLY A 97 -20.36 3.92 17.63
CA GLY A 97 -19.56 4.22 18.82
C GLY A 97 -19.08 3.01 19.61
N LYS A 98 -19.49 1.79 19.22
CA LYS A 98 -18.96 0.53 19.74
C LYS A 98 -18.09 -0.14 18.70
N ALA A 99 -16.88 -0.52 19.11
CA ALA A 99 -16.02 -1.35 18.29
C ALA A 99 -16.70 -2.70 18.10
N HIS A 100 -16.64 -3.21 16.88
CA HIS A 100 -17.08 -4.56 16.56
C HIS A 100 -15.97 -5.19 15.73
N PRO A 101 -14.93 -5.74 16.39
CA PRO A 101 -13.80 -6.34 15.71
C PRO A 101 -14.28 -7.46 14.78
N LEU A 102 -13.57 -7.62 13.66
CA LEU A 102 -13.84 -8.70 12.72
C LEU A 102 -13.24 -10.02 13.24
N PRO A 103 -13.70 -11.19 12.77
CA PRO A 103 -13.12 -12.48 13.16
C PRO A 103 -11.58 -12.51 13.04
N GLU A 104 -11.05 -11.96 11.95
CA GLU A 104 -9.61 -11.88 11.73
C GLU A 104 -8.88 -10.90 12.69
N ASP A 105 -9.57 -9.92 13.27
CA ASP A 105 -8.97 -9.05 14.30
C ASP A 105 -8.67 -9.86 15.56
N TYR A 106 -9.61 -10.71 15.97
CA TYR A 106 -9.41 -11.61 17.10
C TYR A 106 -8.29 -12.61 16.81
N ALA A 107 -8.23 -13.14 15.58
CA ALA A 107 -7.17 -14.05 15.17
C ALA A 107 -5.77 -13.39 15.17
N MET A 108 -5.69 -12.11 14.81
CA MET A 108 -4.42 -11.36 14.80
C MET A 108 -4.08 -10.71 16.14
N ARG A 109 -4.98 -10.75 17.14
CA ARG A 109 -4.77 -10.11 18.43
C ARG A 109 -3.56 -10.71 19.16
N GLY A 110 -2.63 -9.85 19.57
CA GLY A 110 -1.43 -10.26 20.31
C GLY A 110 -0.25 -10.65 19.43
N LEU A 111 -0.41 -10.66 18.10
CA LEU A 111 0.72 -10.77 17.19
C LEU A 111 1.57 -9.49 17.24
N ILE A 112 2.89 -9.64 17.15
CA ILE A 112 3.83 -8.52 17.31
C ILE A 112 3.54 -7.36 16.34
N TYR A 113 3.10 -7.69 15.12
CA TYR A 113 2.83 -6.74 14.05
C TYR A 113 1.46 -6.04 14.16
N THR A 114 0.62 -6.40 15.15
CA THR A 114 -0.67 -5.73 15.38
C THR A 114 -0.70 -4.83 16.61
N GLY A 115 0.42 -4.70 17.33
CA GLY A 115 0.50 -3.95 18.59
C GLY A 115 0.10 -2.48 18.49
N THR A 116 0.29 -1.85 17.32
CA THR A 116 -0.10 -0.45 17.04
C THR A 116 -1.18 -0.32 15.99
N TYR A 117 -1.69 -1.44 15.47
CA TYR A 117 -2.69 -1.43 14.40
C TYR A 117 -4.11 -1.17 14.94
N PHE A 118 -4.48 -1.84 16.03
CA PHE A 118 -5.81 -1.72 16.60
C PHE A 118 -5.93 -0.46 17.49
N PRO A 119 -7.02 0.32 17.37
CA PRO A 119 -7.29 1.44 18.26
C PRO A 119 -7.34 0.99 19.72
N LYS A 120 -7.10 1.93 20.63
CA LYS A 120 -7.31 1.67 22.06
C LYS A 120 -8.76 1.26 22.29
N LYS A 121 -8.99 0.27 23.15
CA LYS A 121 -10.32 -0.27 23.49
C LYS A 121 -11.04 -1.00 22.36
N TRP A 122 -10.35 -1.37 21.29
CA TRP A 122 -10.96 -2.10 20.16
C TRP A 122 -11.64 -3.40 20.58
N PHE A 123 -11.07 -4.10 21.56
CA PHE A 123 -11.54 -5.39 22.05
C PHE A 123 -12.21 -5.32 23.44
N ASP A 124 -12.62 -4.12 23.89
CA ASP A 124 -13.16 -3.92 25.25
C ASP A 124 -14.65 -4.26 25.37
N ASP A 125 -15.36 -4.50 24.26
CA ASP A 125 -16.78 -4.88 24.33
C ASP A 125 -16.91 -6.33 24.84
N THR A 126 -17.17 -6.46 26.13
CA THR A 126 -17.36 -7.74 26.81
C THR A 126 -18.73 -8.37 26.53
N ALA A 127 -19.63 -7.68 25.82
CA ALA A 127 -20.93 -8.23 25.45
C ALA A 127 -20.85 -9.18 24.26
N ILE A 128 -19.76 -9.13 23.48
CA ILE A 128 -19.52 -10.00 22.33
C ILE A 128 -19.07 -11.37 22.83
N ASP A 129 -19.95 -12.36 22.75
CA ASP A 129 -19.64 -13.75 23.09
C ASP A 129 -18.78 -14.44 22.02
N ASP A 130 -18.33 -15.67 22.28
CA ASP A 130 -17.45 -16.39 21.35
C ASP A 130 -18.11 -16.72 20.01
N ASP A 131 -19.42 -16.97 19.99
CA ASP A 131 -20.14 -17.29 18.75
C ASP A 131 -20.31 -16.03 17.88
N GLU A 132 -20.59 -14.88 18.51
CA GLU A 132 -20.70 -13.59 17.83
C GLU A 132 -19.38 -13.15 17.20
N LYS A 133 -18.23 -13.46 17.81
CA LYS A 133 -16.89 -13.15 17.25
C LYS A 133 -16.66 -13.73 15.86
N TYR A 134 -17.27 -14.88 15.55
CA TYR A 134 -17.13 -15.57 14.27
C TYR A 134 -18.38 -15.45 13.39
N PHE A 135 -19.39 -14.72 13.84
CA PHE A 135 -20.58 -14.46 13.06
C PHE A 135 -20.31 -13.39 11.99
N GLU A 136 -20.60 -13.71 10.73
CA GLU A 136 -20.29 -12.84 9.58
C GLU A 136 -21.56 -12.35 8.86
N PRO A 137 -22.24 -11.30 9.36
CA PRO A 137 -23.34 -10.68 8.61
C PRO A 137 -22.81 -10.01 7.34
N ALA A 138 -23.68 -9.74 6.36
CA ALA A 138 -23.31 -9.09 5.11
C ALA A 138 -22.59 -7.73 5.28
N SER A 139 -22.82 -7.04 6.39
CA SER A 139 -22.16 -5.78 6.75
C SER A 139 -20.66 -5.91 7.04
N THR A 140 -20.14 -7.12 7.34
CA THR A 140 -18.70 -7.35 7.55
C THR A 140 -17.88 -7.08 6.30
N VAL A 141 -18.46 -7.33 5.12
CA VAL A 141 -17.82 -7.09 3.83
C VAL A 141 -17.48 -5.60 3.67
N GLY A 142 -18.44 -4.71 3.98
CA GLY A 142 -18.21 -3.26 3.93
C GLY A 142 -17.09 -2.82 4.89
N LYS A 143 -17.11 -3.34 6.13
CA LYS A 143 -16.06 -3.08 7.13
C LYS A 143 -14.68 -3.53 6.64
N ARG A 144 -14.58 -4.72 6.02
CA ARG A 144 -13.33 -5.23 5.43
C ARG A 144 -12.83 -4.34 4.31
N CYS A 145 -13.71 -3.97 3.38
CA CYS A 145 -13.36 -3.08 2.29
C CYS A 145 -12.82 -1.75 2.81
N GLU A 146 -13.48 -1.12 3.80
CA GLU A 146 -12.98 0.13 4.38
C GLU A 146 -11.58 -0.02 4.97
N ARG A 147 -11.32 -1.10 5.73
CA ARG A 147 -10.01 -1.34 6.34
C ARG A 147 -8.92 -1.66 5.33
N ILE A 148 -9.21 -2.46 4.32
CA ILE A 148 -8.29 -2.74 3.21
C ILE A 148 -7.93 -1.45 2.48
N LEU A 149 -8.91 -0.59 2.22
CA LEU A 149 -8.69 0.70 1.57
C LEU A 149 -7.89 1.67 2.46
N TRP A 150 -8.18 1.71 3.76
CA TRP A 150 -7.42 2.49 4.72
C TRP A 150 -5.96 2.03 4.79
N LEU A 151 -5.71 0.71 4.82
CA LEU A 151 -4.36 0.14 4.78
C LEU A 151 -3.63 0.50 3.49
N GLY A 152 -4.29 0.32 2.33
CA GLY A 152 -3.73 0.70 1.04
C GLY A 152 -3.37 2.19 0.96
N HIS A 153 -4.26 3.06 1.43
CA HIS A 153 -3.99 4.50 1.52
C HIS A 153 -2.82 4.81 2.46
N SER A 154 -2.80 4.20 3.65
CA SER A 154 -1.73 4.38 4.64
C SER A 154 -0.37 3.93 4.12
N ILE A 155 -0.32 2.80 3.39
CA ILE A 155 0.89 2.34 2.70
C ILE A 155 1.30 3.34 1.61
N ALA A 156 0.36 3.82 0.79
CA ALA A 156 0.65 4.81 -0.26
C ALA A 156 1.20 6.13 0.30
N MET A 157 0.80 6.53 1.51
CA MET A 157 1.33 7.71 2.19
C MET A 157 2.80 7.57 2.61
N LYS A 158 3.34 6.34 2.68
CA LYS A 158 4.77 6.06 2.88
C LYS A 158 5.60 6.29 1.58
N LYS A 159 4.96 6.70 0.46
CA LYS A 159 5.51 7.24 -0.81
C LYS A 159 6.68 6.46 -1.45
N ARG A 160 6.42 5.25 -1.93
CA ARG A 160 7.40 4.49 -2.75
C ARG A 160 6.79 3.85 -3.99
N GLN A 161 6.25 2.63 -3.90
CA GLN A 161 5.69 1.92 -5.05
C GLN A 161 4.20 2.20 -5.28
N LEU A 162 3.38 2.15 -4.22
CA LEU A 162 1.96 2.49 -4.30
C LEU A 162 1.77 4.01 -4.19
N HIS A 163 1.05 4.58 -5.13
CA HIS A 163 0.73 6.00 -5.19
C HIS A 163 -0.77 6.22 -4.99
N TRP A 164 -1.12 7.29 -4.28
CA TRP A 164 -2.50 7.78 -4.14
C TRP A 164 -2.60 9.19 -4.71
N ASP A 165 -3.39 9.33 -5.76
CA ASP A 165 -3.72 10.62 -6.35
C ASP A 165 -4.91 11.24 -5.61
N LYS A 166 -4.64 12.34 -4.90
CA LYS A 166 -5.67 13.06 -4.12
C LYS A 166 -6.73 13.72 -5.00
N GLN A 167 -6.40 14.12 -6.23
CA GLN A 167 -7.34 14.80 -7.14
C GLN A 167 -8.30 13.79 -7.77
N THR A 168 -7.77 12.70 -8.30
CA THR A 168 -8.60 11.67 -8.96
C THR A 168 -9.16 10.62 -8.00
N ARG A 169 -8.68 10.60 -6.74
CA ARG A 169 -9.00 9.61 -5.71
C ARG A 169 -8.78 8.18 -6.18
N LYS A 170 -7.62 7.94 -6.80
CA LYS A 170 -7.23 6.64 -7.35
C LYS A 170 -5.86 6.21 -6.89
N PHE A 171 -5.70 4.91 -6.79
CA PHE A 171 -4.42 4.26 -6.61
C PHE A 171 -3.73 4.04 -7.96
N SER A 172 -2.42 4.17 -7.99
CA SER A 172 -1.57 3.80 -9.12
C SER A 172 -0.23 3.30 -8.60
N ILE A 173 0.63 2.80 -9.48
CA ILE A 173 2.03 2.60 -9.15
C ILE A 173 2.81 3.87 -9.47
N LYS A 174 3.86 4.16 -8.71
CA LYS A 174 4.84 5.15 -9.11
C LYS A 174 5.50 4.61 -10.38
N GLY A 175 5.44 5.36 -11.48
CA GLY A 175 6.16 4.99 -12.70
C GLY A 175 7.62 4.74 -12.35
N GLY A 176 8.16 3.59 -12.75
CA GLY A 176 9.54 3.25 -12.46
C GLY A 176 10.45 4.35 -13.01
N ASN A 177 11.07 5.12 -12.12
CA ASN A 177 12.29 5.82 -12.47
C ASN A 177 13.37 4.74 -12.62
N HIS A 178 13.45 4.11 -13.78
CA HIS A 178 14.76 3.93 -14.36
C HIS A 178 15.28 5.35 -14.58
N ASN A 179 16.38 5.68 -13.94
CA ASN A 179 17.10 6.93 -14.17
C ASN A 179 17.48 6.99 -15.66
N ASP A 180 16.66 7.65 -16.48
CA ASP A 180 17.23 8.49 -17.52
C ASP A 180 17.72 9.73 -16.78
N GLU A 181 18.99 9.70 -16.40
CA GLU A 181 19.75 10.94 -16.23
C GLU A 181 19.64 11.70 -17.56
N LEU A 182 18.69 12.62 -17.63
CA LEU A 182 18.82 13.74 -18.56
C LEU A 182 19.95 14.60 -17.99
N GLU A 183 21.19 14.23 -18.34
CA GLU A 183 22.29 15.18 -18.31
C GLU A 183 21.85 16.37 -19.19
N GLU A 184 21.55 17.51 -18.56
CA GLU A 184 21.48 18.77 -19.29
C GLU A 184 22.91 19.11 -19.74
N GLU A 185 23.30 18.59 -20.90
CA GLU A 185 24.46 19.05 -21.64
C GLU A 185 24.31 20.57 -21.91
N PRO A 186 25.27 21.41 -21.50
CA PRO A 186 25.17 22.84 -21.71
C PRO A 186 25.24 23.17 -23.20
N VAL A 187 24.20 23.80 -23.72
CA VAL A 187 24.10 24.27 -25.10
C VAL A 187 25.27 25.22 -25.41
N LYS A 188 26.25 24.74 -26.20
CA LYS A 188 27.26 25.60 -26.81
C LYS A 188 26.60 26.43 -27.92
N LEU A 189 26.45 27.72 -27.70
CA LEU A 189 26.07 28.67 -28.74
C LEU A 189 27.13 28.67 -29.85
N ALA A 190 26.76 28.24 -31.05
CA ALA A 190 27.62 28.32 -32.23
C ALA A 190 27.87 29.80 -32.59
N ALA A 191 29.14 30.13 -32.86
CA ALA A 191 29.54 31.46 -33.31
C ALA A 191 28.90 31.81 -34.67
N PRO A 192 28.57 33.09 -34.92
CA PRO A 192 27.89 33.50 -36.15
C PRO A 192 28.80 33.33 -37.37
N ILE A 193 28.19 32.81 -38.44
CA ILE A 193 28.81 32.56 -39.74
C ILE A 193 29.23 33.90 -40.38
N SER A 194 30.50 34.00 -40.74
CA SER A 194 31.08 35.11 -41.50
C SER A 194 30.52 35.14 -42.92
N THR A 195 29.71 36.15 -43.25
CA THR A 195 29.33 36.48 -44.62
C THR A 195 30.36 37.42 -45.23
N SER A 196 31.31 36.87 -45.98
CA SER A 196 32.10 37.64 -46.94
C SER A 196 31.66 37.30 -48.35
N LEU A 197 31.28 38.35 -49.11
CA LEU A 197 31.73 38.71 -50.47
C LEU A 197 30.58 39.44 -51.19
N VAL A 198 30.68 40.76 -51.31
CA VAL A 198 31.22 41.53 -52.46
C VAL A 198 30.10 42.01 -53.38
N ASP A 199 29.94 43.33 -53.46
CA ASP A 199 29.77 44.03 -54.74
C ASP A 199 30.18 45.51 -54.58
N ARG A 200 31.39 45.89 -54.98
CA ARG A 200 31.71 46.71 -56.18
C ARG A 200 30.68 47.79 -56.52
N SER A 201 31.09 49.07 -56.36
CA SER A 201 30.95 50.20 -57.30
C SER A 201 31.44 51.47 -56.57
N ARG A 202 32.64 51.98 -56.87
CA ARG A 202 32.95 53.11 -57.79
C ARG A 202 32.35 54.46 -57.35
N LEU A 203 33.28 55.39 -57.10
CA LEU A 203 33.21 56.85 -56.87
C LEU A 203 32.93 57.30 -55.44
#